data_AF-A0A940Q2M2-F1
#
_entry.id   AF-A0A940Q2M2-F1
#
_cell.length_a   1.000
_cell.length_b   1.000
_cell.length_c   1.000
_cell.angle_alpha   90.00
_cell.angle_beta   90.00
_cell.angle_gamma   90.00
#
_symmetry.space_group_name_H-M   'P 1'
#
loop_
_entity.id
_entity.type
_entity.pdbx_description
1 polymer ?
#
loop_
_entity_poly.entity_id
_entity_poly.type
_entity_poly.pdbx_seq_one_letter_code
_entity_poly.pdbx_strand_id
1 'polypeptide(L)'
;MVRLRQWASEQGCWFDDRSLFGDFFDRGSENETYLSVDRKKIIKLNDFRYSDDNLTPFFERIKAHNKYFDGCPYNMLGFAENRDGKVCAVLEQPFIANARLATKEEIHDEFLRLGFRPEDNDEYYTNGQHDIFDAVDGNVLVGGDGHLYFIDTIIYPSDTGGWETYQSLSPRFSKRT
;
A
#
# COMPACT_ATOMS: atom_id res chain seq x y z
N MET A 1 2.00 -19.43 -6.71
CA MET A 1 1.27 -19.34 -5.41
C MET A 1 1.14 -20.65 -4.63
N VAL A 2 0.89 -21.83 -5.23
CA VAL A 2 0.82 -23.11 -4.48
C VAL A 2 2.10 -23.39 -3.65
N ARG A 3 3.28 -23.12 -4.21
CA ARG A 3 4.56 -23.24 -3.49
C ARG A 3 4.72 -22.25 -2.33
N LEU A 4 4.13 -21.06 -2.44
CA LEU A 4 4.21 -20.03 -1.40
C LEU A 4 3.40 -20.44 -0.17
N ARG A 5 2.19 -20.97 -0.37
CA ARG A 5 1.37 -21.50 0.73
C ARG A 5 2.11 -22.61 1.48
N GLN A 6 2.63 -23.59 0.74
CA GLN A 6 3.38 -24.69 1.35
C GLN A 6 4.57 -24.17 2.15
N TRP A 7 5.40 -23.32 1.54
CA TRP A 7 6.54 -22.72 2.23
C TRP A 7 6.12 -21.94 3.47
N ALA A 8 5.08 -21.11 3.40
CA ALA A 8 4.62 -20.31 4.53
C ALA A 8 4.08 -21.19 5.67
N SER A 9 3.38 -22.28 5.35
CA SER A 9 2.95 -23.27 6.35
C SER A 9 4.16 -23.96 7.01
N GLU A 10 5.17 -24.35 6.23
CA GLU A 10 6.41 -24.95 6.74
C GLU A 10 7.22 -23.99 7.63
N GLN A 11 7.17 -22.69 7.35
CA GLN A 11 7.80 -21.64 8.17
C GLN A 11 6.93 -21.14 9.33
N GLY A 12 5.70 -21.64 9.48
CA GLY A 12 4.78 -21.19 10.53
C GLY A 12 4.29 -19.75 10.38
N CYS A 13 4.32 -19.20 9.16
CA CYS A 13 3.85 -17.84 8.84
C CYS A 13 2.59 -17.82 7.95
N TRP A 14 1.89 -18.94 7.88
CA TRP A 14 0.58 -19.04 7.24
C TRP A 14 -0.53 -18.90 8.28
N PHE A 15 -1.48 -17.98 8.04
CA PHE A 15 -2.64 -17.73 8.90
C PHE A 15 -3.87 -18.45 8.33
N ASP A 16 -4.33 -19.50 9.02
CA ASP A 16 -5.56 -20.21 8.67
C ASP A 16 -6.81 -19.63 9.35
N ASP A 17 -6.67 -19.04 10.54
CA ASP A 17 -7.78 -18.47 11.30
C ASP A 17 -7.94 -16.97 11.04
N ARG A 18 -8.94 -16.63 10.22
CA ARG A 18 -9.26 -15.25 9.84
C ARG A 18 -9.88 -14.44 10.96
N SER A 19 -10.38 -15.07 12.03
CA SER A 19 -10.92 -14.34 13.19
C SER A 19 -9.84 -13.54 13.91
N LEU A 20 -8.57 -13.90 13.73
CA LEU A 20 -7.41 -13.20 14.26
C LEU A 20 -7.21 -11.80 13.63
N PHE A 21 -7.77 -11.55 12.45
CA PHE A 21 -7.63 -10.25 11.77
C PHE A 21 -8.57 -9.18 12.30
N GLY A 22 -9.64 -9.58 13.01
CA GLY A 22 -10.66 -8.68 13.55
C GLY A 22 -11.84 -8.46 12.59
N ASP A 23 -12.45 -7.28 12.69
CA ASP A 23 -13.67 -6.94 11.96
C ASP A 23 -13.34 -6.50 10.53
N PHE A 24 -14.10 -6.97 9.55
CA PHE A 24 -13.98 -6.45 8.18
C PHE A 24 -14.21 -4.94 8.16
N PHE A 25 -13.29 -4.21 7.54
CA PHE A 25 -13.30 -2.75 7.53
C PHE A 25 -13.66 -2.22 6.15
N ASP A 26 -12.86 -2.55 5.15
CA ASP A 26 -13.07 -2.10 3.76
C ASP A 26 -12.40 -3.06 2.76
N ARG A 27 -12.75 -2.92 1.48
CA ARG A 27 -12.13 -3.66 0.38
C ARG A 27 -11.85 -2.72 -0.78
N GLY A 28 -10.55 -2.52 -1.01
CA GLY A 28 -10.05 -1.87 -2.21
C GLY A 28 -9.88 -2.85 -3.37
N SER A 29 -9.21 -2.36 -4.41
CA SER A 29 -8.93 -3.18 -5.59
C SER A 29 -7.93 -4.32 -5.26
N GLU A 30 -6.87 -4.04 -4.48
CA GLU A 30 -5.77 -4.98 -4.14
C GLU A 30 -5.89 -5.54 -2.72
N ASN A 31 -6.45 -4.74 -1.81
CA ASN A 31 -6.42 -5.00 -0.37
C ASN A 31 -7.82 -5.33 0.16
N GLU A 32 -7.96 -6.47 0.84
CA GLU A 32 -9.04 -6.70 1.81
C GLU A 32 -8.55 -6.26 3.19
N THR A 33 -9.28 -5.37 3.87
CA THR A 33 -8.82 -4.76 5.12
C THR A 33 -9.72 -5.09 6.31
N TYR A 34 -9.09 -5.16 7.48
CA TYR A 34 -9.75 -5.47 8.74
C TYR A 34 -9.25 -4.54 9.84
N LEU A 35 -10.15 -4.13 10.70
CA LEU A 35 -9.82 -3.45 11.94
C LEU A 35 -9.53 -4.50 13.00
N SER A 36 -8.32 -4.45 13.55
CA SER A 36 -7.88 -5.40 14.57
C SER A 36 -8.83 -5.43 15.79
N VAL A 37 -8.83 -6.54 16.52
CA VAL A 37 -9.70 -6.74 17.70
C VAL A 37 -9.52 -5.64 18.75
N ASP A 38 -8.29 -5.15 18.94
CA ASP A 38 -7.98 -4.05 19.86
C ASP A 38 -8.24 -2.65 19.26
N ARG A 39 -8.68 -2.58 18.00
CA ARG A 39 -9.00 -1.38 17.22
C ARG A 39 -7.84 -0.39 17.09
N LYS A 40 -6.59 -0.88 17.11
CA LYS A 40 -5.39 -0.05 16.96
C LYS A 40 -4.69 -0.21 15.62
N LYS A 41 -5.02 -1.24 14.85
CA LYS A 41 -4.34 -1.61 13.61
C LYS A 41 -5.33 -1.87 12.49
N ILE A 42 -4.90 -1.61 11.27
CA ILE A 42 -5.52 -2.18 10.07
C ILE A 42 -4.67 -3.35 9.62
N ILE A 43 -5.30 -4.52 9.51
CA ILE A 43 -4.73 -5.70 8.85
C ILE A 43 -5.14 -5.67 7.39
N LYS A 44 -4.18 -5.81 6.48
CA LYS A 44 -4.41 -5.87 5.03
C LYS A 44 -4.03 -7.23 4.49
N LEU A 45 -4.94 -7.81 3.72
CA LEU A 45 -4.69 -8.96 2.87
C LEU A 45 -4.51 -8.43 1.45
N ASN A 46 -3.26 -8.30 1.04
CA ASN A 46 -2.86 -7.80 -0.28
C ASN A 46 -2.69 -8.99 -1.25
N ASP A 47 -3.44 -9.00 -2.35
CA ASP A 47 -3.52 -10.15 -3.27
C ASP A 47 -2.41 -10.21 -4.32
N PHE A 48 -1.35 -9.40 -4.16
CA PHE A 48 -0.20 -9.31 -5.06
C PHE A 48 -0.55 -8.91 -6.50
N ARG A 49 -1.72 -8.35 -6.80
CA ARG A 49 -2.12 -8.13 -8.20
C ARG A 49 -1.14 -7.26 -9.01
N TYR A 50 -0.37 -6.38 -8.38
CA TYR A 50 0.70 -5.61 -9.04
C TYR A 50 2.07 -6.27 -8.98
N SER A 51 2.11 -7.57 -8.69
CA SER A 51 3.30 -8.40 -8.68
C SER A 51 2.95 -9.68 -9.43
N ASP A 52 3.59 -9.85 -10.59
CA ASP A 52 3.43 -11.05 -11.39
C ASP A 52 4.03 -12.27 -10.64
N ASP A 53 4.56 -13.26 -11.36
CA ASP A 53 5.23 -14.42 -10.76
C ASP A 53 6.48 -14.05 -9.90
N ASN A 54 6.93 -12.79 -9.95
CA ASN A 54 8.00 -12.25 -9.14
C ASN A 54 7.45 -11.34 -8.04
N LEU A 55 7.60 -11.76 -6.77
CA LEU A 55 7.21 -10.96 -5.59
C LEU A 55 8.27 -9.95 -5.13
N THR A 56 9.45 -9.91 -5.77
CA THR A 56 10.50 -8.93 -5.40
C THR A 56 9.98 -7.48 -5.43
N PRO A 57 9.26 -7.02 -6.46
CA PRO A 57 8.72 -5.66 -6.49
C PRO A 57 7.76 -5.36 -5.33
N PHE A 58 6.96 -6.35 -4.88
CA PHE A 58 6.09 -6.19 -3.72
C PHE A 58 6.88 -5.86 -2.44
N PHE A 59 7.94 -6.63 -2.16
CA PHE A 59 8.74 -6.43 -0.96
C PHE A 59 9.56 -5.13 -1.02
N GLU A 60 10.07 -4.76 -2.19
CA GLU A 60 10.75 -3.47 -2.36
C GLU A 60 9.79 -2.29 -2.17
N ARG A 61 8.53 -2.41 -2.64
CA ARG A 61 7.48 -1.41 -2.38
C ARG A 61 7.22 -1.21 -0.88
N ILE A 62 7.17 -2.29 -0.09
CA ILE A 62 7.02 -2.20 1.38
C ILE A 62 8.20 -1.44 2.00
N LYS A 63 9.43 -1.76 1.60
CA LYS A 63 10.62 -1.07 2.11
C LYS A 63 10.61 0.41 1.75
N ALA A 64 10.25 0.74 0.51
CA ALA A 64 10.16 2.11 0.04
C ALA A 64 9.07 2.89 0.79
N HIS A 65 7.89 2.30 0.99
CA HIS A 65 6.81 2.89 1.80
C HIS A 65 7.30 3.23 3.20
N ASN A 66 7.91 2.26 3.89
CA ASN A 66 8.40 2.48 5.25
C ASN A 66 9.56 3.47 5.35
N LYS A 67 10.31 3.68 4.25
CA LYS A 67 11.37 4.69 4.19
C LYS A 67 10.80 6.11 4.14
N TYR A 68 9.72 6.34 3.39
CA TYR A 68 9.17 7.68 3.17
C TYR A 68 8.01 8.03 4.11
N PHE A 69 7.27 7.02 4.61
CA PHE A 69 6.03 7.18 5.37
C PHE A 69 6.10 6.46 6.71
N ASP A 70 7.09 6.82 7.52
CA ASP A 70 7.39 6.19 8.82
C ASP A 70 6.32 6.40 9.91
N GLY A 71 5.41 7.36 9.71
CA GLY A 71 4.22 7.54 10.55
C GLY A 71 3.15 6.46 10.38
N CYS A 72 3.12 5.77 9.23
CA CYS A 72 2.18 4.68 8.96
C CYS A 72 2.87 3.48 8.29
N PRO A 73 3.84 2.84 8.97
CA PRO A 73 4.65 1.80 8.36
C PRO A 73 3.83 0.50 8.22
N TYR A 74 4.16 -0.27 7.19
CA TYR A 74 3.72 -1.64 7.02
C TYR A 74 4.64 -2.61 7.74
N ASN A 75 4.07 -3.51 8.54
CA ASN A 75 4.78 -4.70 9.00
C ASN A 75 4.21 -5.94 8.31
N MET A 76 5.09 -6.81 7.80
CA MET A 76 4.71 -8.09 7.22
C MET A 76 4.52 -9.11 8.35
N LEU A 77 3.32 -9.66 8.47
CA LEU A 77 2.99 -10.69 9.46
C LEU A 77 3.16 -12.10 8.89
N GLY A 78 2.83 -12.29 7.62
CA GLY A 78 2.85 -13.60 6.96
C GLY A 78 1.92 -13.66 5.77
N PHE A 79 1.27 -14.80 5.55
CA PHE A 79 0.42 -15.05 4.38
C PHE A 79 -0.90 -15.67 4.79
N ALA A 80 -1.95 -15.42 4.01
CA ALA A 80 -3.27 -15.98 4.25
C ALA A 80 -4.04 -16.14 2.93
N GLU A 81 -5.22 -16.73 3.01
CA GLU A 81 -6.19 -16.73 1.93
C GLU A 81 -7.30 -15.71 2.22
N ASN A 82 -7.64 -14.86 1.26
CA ASN A 82 -8.75 -13.90 1.40
C ASN A 82 -10.12 -14.54 1.11
N ARG A 83 -11.22 -13.76 1.14
CA ARG A 83 -12.59 -14.28 0.91
C ARG A 83 -12.78 -14.99 -0.42
N ASP A 84 -11.99 -14.60 -1.42
CA ASP A 84 -12.11 -15.09 -2.79
C ASP A 84 -11.19 -16.28 -3.08
N GLY A 85 -10.50 -16.81 -2.06
CA GLY A 85 -9.58 -17.92 -2.23
C GLY A 85 -8.19 -17.51 -2.75
N LYS A 86 -7.86 -16.22 -2.78
CA LYS A 86 -6.56 -15.74 -3.26
C LYS A 86 -5.52 -15.74 -2.15
N VAL A 87 -4.32 -16.20 -2.47
CA VAL A 87 -3.14 -16.09 -1.60
C VAL A 87 -2.74 -14.62 -1.49
N CYS A 88 -2.63 -14.12 -0.26
CA CYS A 88 -2.34 -12.74 0.04
C CYS A 88 -1.15 -12.61 1.00
N ALA A 89 -0.42 -11.50 0.92
CA ALA A 89 0.41 -11.02 2.02
C ALA A 89 -0.49 -10.45 3.11
N VAL A 90 -0.17 -10.78 4.36
CA VAL A 90 -0.79 -10.20 5.55
C VAL A 90 0.11 -9.10 6.05
N LEU A 91 -0.31 -7.86 5.86
CA LEU A 91 0.36 -6.66 6.37
C LEU A 91 -0.44 -6.09 7.54
N GLU A 92 0.24 -5.43 8.46
CA GLU A 92 -0.40 -4.54 9.44
C GLU A 92 0.12 -3.11 9.31
N GLN A 93 -0.74 -2.14 9.61
CA GLN A 93 -0.37 -0.74 9.78
C GLN A 93 -1.16 -0.12 10.94
N PRO A 94 -0.73 1.04 11.50
CA PRO A 94 -1.53 1.79 12.46
C PRO A 94 -2.92 2.16 11.93
N PHE A 95 -3.94 2.04 12.78
CA PHE A 95 -5.26 2.63 12.51
C PHE A 95 -5.28 4.09 12.96
N ILE A 96 -5.52 5.01 12.03
CA ILE A 96 -5.57 6.45 12.32
C ILE A 96 -7.02 6.86 12.59
N ALA A 97 -7.40 6.89 13.87
CA ALA A 97 -8.76 7.23 14.28
C ALA A 97 -9.05 8.73 14.12
N ASN A 98 -10.30 9.07 13.80
CA ASN A 98 -10.80 10.44 13.64
C ASN A 98 -10.00 11.30 12.63
N ALA A 99 -9.40 10.66 11.63
CA ALA A 99 -8.72 11.36 10.55
C ALA A 99 -9.70 11.95 9.54
N ARG A 100 -9.29 13.04 8.90
CA ARG A 100 -9.91 13.53 7.66
C ARG A 100 -9.06 13.14 6.46
N LEU A 101 -9.62 13.24 5.26
CA LEU A 101 -8.83 13.14 4.04
C LEU A 101 -7.91 14.36 3.91
N ALA A 102 -6.68 14.13 3.43
CA ALA A 102 -5.79 15.21 3.03
C ALA A 102 -6.31 15.89 1.75
N THR A 103 -6.05 17.19 1.63
CA THR A 103 -6.27 17.94 0.39
C THR A 103 -5.13 17.68 -0.59
N LYS A 104 -5.36 17.97 -1.88
CA LYS A 104 -4.33 17.83 -2.91
C LYS A 104 -3.12 18.71 -2.64
N GLU A 105 -3.38 19.92 -2.14
CA GLU A 105 -2.35 20.89 -1.77
C GLU A 105 -1.48 20.37 -0.62
N GLU A 106 -2.09 19.79 0.42
CA GLU A 106 -1.34 19.18 1.54
C GLU A 106 -0.47 18.00 1.08
N ILE A 107 -0.99 17.15 0.19
CA ILE A 107 -0.24 16.03 -0.38
C ILE A 107 0.94 16.54 -1.21
N HIS A 108 0.70 17.55 -2.06
CA HIS A 108 1.71 18.16 -2.90
C HIS A 108 2.85 18.77 -2.06
N ASP A 109 2.50 19.61 -1.08
CA ASP A 109 3.47 20.26 -0.20
C ASP A 109 4.31 19.25 0.58
N GLU A 110 3.70 18.15 1.02
CA GLU A 110 4.41 17.08 1.72
C GLU A 110 5.38 16.33 0.82
N PHE A 111 5.00 16.04 -0.44
CA PHE A 111 5.93 15.46 -1.40
C PHE A 111 7.12 16.36 -1.69
N LEU A 112 6.89 17.67 -1.86
CA LEU A 112 7.97 18.65 -2.01
C LEU A 112 8.90 18.64 -0.78
N ARG A 113 8.34 18.58 0.43
CA ARG A 113 9.11 18.50 1.68
C ARG A 113 9.94 17.23 1.77
N LEU A 114 9.45 16.10 1.26
CA LEU A 114 10.13 14.82 1.20
C LEU A 114 11.17 14.74 0.06
N GLY A 115 11.34 15.81 -0.73
CA GLY A 115 12.31 15.89 -1.82
C GLY A 115 11.83 15.25 -3.13
N PHE A 116 10.53 14.98 -3.25
CA PHE A 116 9.92 14.61 -4.50
C PHE A 116 9.51 15.84 -5.30
N ARG A 117 9.51 15.73 -6.62
CA ARG A 117 8.98 16.73 -7.55
C ARG A 117 7.83 16.13 -8.35
N PRO A 118 6.79 16.91 -8.65
CA PRO A 118 5.70 16.46 -9.49
C PRO A 118 6.18 16.25 -10.94
N GLU A 119 5.56 15.29 -11.61
CA GLU A 119 5.72 14.99 -13.02
C GLU A 119 4.34 14.72 -13.64
N ASP A 120 4.23 14.91 -14.96
CA ASP A 120 2.97 14.78 -15.73
C ASP A 120 1.77 15.49 -15.08
N ASN A 121 1.87 16.80 -14.81
CA ASN A 121 0.79 17.59 -14.21
C ASN A 121 0.30 17.03 -12.86
N ASP A 122 1.23 16.66 -11.98
CA ASP A 122 0.99 16.14 -10.63
C ASP A 122 0.34 14.73 -10.59
N GLU A 123 0.37 13.97 -11.69
CA GLU A 123 -0.12 12.59 -11.75
C GLU A 123 0.80 11.61 -10.99
N TYR A 124 2.10 11.90 -10.94
CA TYR A 124 3.06 11.18 -10.12
C TYR A 124 4.19 12.09 -9.62
N TYR A 125 4.93 11.59 -8.64
CA TYR A 125 5.99 12.32 -7.95
C TYR A 125 7.29 11.50 -7.98
N THR A 126 8.42 12.13 -8.28
CA THR A 126 9.73 11.45 -8.34
C THR A 126 10.77 12.17 -7.49
N ASN A 127 11.67 11.43 -6.86
CA ASN A 127 12.90 12.00 -6.28
C ASN A 127 14.17 11.51 -7.00
N GLY A 128 14.02 10.88 -8.17
CA GLY A 128 15.09 10.26 -8.94
C GLY A 128 15.61 8.93 -8.38
N GLN A 129 15.13 8.49 -7.20
CA GLN A 129 15.36 7.14 -6.69
C GLN A 129 14.09 6.30 -6.73
N HIS A 130 12.94 6.90 -6.40
CA HIS A 130 11.63 6.27 -6.46
C HIS A 130 10.60 7.20 -7.09
N ASP A 131 9.64 6.60 -7.77
CA ASP A 131 8.45 7.23 -8.30
C ASP A 131 7.23 6.79 -7.46
N ILE A 132 6.36 7.73 -7.11
CA ILE A 132 5.18 7.52 -6.28
C ILE A 132 3.93 8.00 -7.02
N PHE A 133 2.88 7.19 -7.03
CA PHE A 133 1.55 7.54 -7.51
C PHE A 133 0.45 6.95 -6.62
N ASP A 134 -0.80 7.25 -6.95
CA ASP A 134 -2.00 6.89 -6.16
C ASP A 134 -2.04 7.48 -4.73
N ALA A 135 -1.24 8.52 -4.50
CA ALA A 135 -1.35 9.40 -3.34
C ALA A 135 -2.45 10.45 -3.59
N VAL A 136 -3.69 9.97 -3.65
CA VAL A 136 -4.87 10.76 -4.04
C VAL A 136 -5.93 10.72 -2.95
N ASP A 137 -6.98 11.53 -3.09
CA ASP A 137 -8.12 11.60 -2.17
C ASP A 137 -8.63 10.18 -1.84
N GLY A 138 -8.52 9.79 -0.56
CA GLY A 138 -8.86 8.45 -0.04
C GLY A 138 -7.67 7.66 0.49
N ASN A 139 -6.46 7.91 -0.04
CA ASN A 139 -5.25 7.14 0.32
C ASN A 139 -4.26 7.92 1.20
N VAL A 140 -4.58 9.17 1.53
CA VAL A 140 -3.81 10.02 2.45
C VAL A 140 -4.74 10.64 3.49
N LEU A 141 -4.38 10.44 4.76
CA LEU A 141 -5.15 10.87 5.92
C LEU A 141 -4.41 11.96 6.68
N VAL A 142 -5.14 12.92 7.25
CA VAL A 142 -4.58 13.86 8.24
C VAL A 142 -5.07 13.47 9.62
N GLY A 143 -4.13 13.09 10.48
CA GLY A 143 -4.39 12.72 11.87
C GLY A 143 -4.75 13.92 12.74
N GLY A 144 -5.23 13.64 13.96
CA GLY A 144 -5.55 14.70 14.95
C GLY A 144 -4.31 15.48 15.44
N ASP A 145 -3.12 14.96 15.17
CA ASP A 145 -1.82 15.59 15.39
C ASP A 145 -1.37 16.50 14.23
N GLY A 146 -2.13 16.54 13.13
CA GLY A 146 -1.80 17.30 11.93
C GLY A 146 -0.80 16.60 10.99
N HIS A 147 -0.35 15.38 11.30
CA HIS A 147 0.54 14.62 10.43
C HIS A 147 -0.23 13.96 9.27
N LEU A 148 0.43 13.86 8.12
CA LEU A 148 -0.07 13.12 6.97
C LEU A 148 0.33 11.65 7.07
N TYR A 149 -0.64 10.76 6.89
CA TYR A 149 -0.49 9.32 6.91
C TYR A 149 -0.88 8.76 5.54
N PHE A 150 0.13 8.27 4.81
CA PHE A 150 -0.05 7.63 3.51
C PHE A 150 -0.37 6.16 3.74
N ILE A 151 -1.54 5.73 3.26
CA ILE A 151 -2.09 4.41 3.58
C ILE A 151 -2.27 3.51 2.37
N ASP A 152 -2.24 3.99 1.13
CA ASP A 152 -2.34 3.11 -0.05
C ASP A 152 -1.69 3.75 -1.27
N THR A 153 -0.38 4.01 -1.18
CA THR A 153 0.40 4.56 -2.30
C THR A 153 1.09 3.46 -3.07
N ILE A 154 1.35 3.73 -4.35
CA ILE A 154 2.12 2.85 -5.20
C ILE A 154 3.52 3.47 -5.40
N ILE A 155 4.57 2.71 -5.08
CA ILE A 155 5.95 3.18 -5.07
C ILE A 155 6.86 2.18 -5.79
N TYR A 156 7.67 2.67 -6.73
CA TYR A 156 8.65 1.86 -7.47
C TYR A 156 9.99 2.59 -7.61
N PRO A 157 11.11 1.88 -7.83
CA PRO A 157 12.37 2.51 -8.20
C PRO A 157 12.20 3.37 -9.46
N SER A 158 12.82 4.55 -9.48
CA SER A 158 12.91 5.38 -10.69
C SER A 158 13.75 4.68 -11.77
N ASP A 159 13.66 5.15 -13.02
CA ASP A 159 14.35 4.61 -14.21
C ASP A 159 13.84 3.23 -14.71
N THR A 160 12.68 2.76 -14.23
CA THR A 160 11.93 1.65 -14.85
C THR A 160 10.96 2.11 -15.94
N GLY A 161 11.14 3.33 -16.46
CA GLY A 161 10.15 3.98 -17.31
C GLY A 161 8.96 4.43 -16.47
N GLY A 162 9.15 5.43 -15.60
CA GLY A 162 8.12 5.88 -14.64
C GLY A 162 6.77 6.15 -15.29
N TRP A 163 6.77 6.70 -16.51
CA TRP A 163 5.59 6.86 -17.35
C TRP A 163 4.95 5.53 -17.76
N GLU A 164 5.71 4.59 -18.33
CA GLU A 164 5.22 3.25 -18.70
C GLU A 164 4.70 2.47 -17.49
N THR A 165 5.35 2.64 -16.33
CA THR A 165 4.96 2.04 -15.05
C THR A 165 3.64 2.63 -14.54
N TYR A 166 3.51 3.97 -14.55
CA TYR A 166 2.24 4.64 -14.25
C TYR A 166 1.12 4.20 -15.21
N GLN A 167 1.38 4.15 -16.53
CA GLN A 167 0.39 3.71 -17.52
C GLN A 167 -0.11 2.27 -17.31
N SER A 168 0.76 1.38 -16.84
CA SER A 168 0.44 -0.04 -16.67
C SER A 168 -0.22 -0.34 -15.32
N LEU A 169 0.10 0.41 -14.27
CA LEU A 169 -0.28 0.06 -12.90
C LEU A 169 -1.28 1.03 -12.26
N SER A 170 -1.35 2.28 -12.73
CA SER A 170 -2.30 3.26 -12.18
C SER A 170 -3.74 2.86 -12.49
N PRO A 171 -4.59 2.65 -11.46
CA PRO A 171 -6.02 2.41 -11.67
C PRO A 171 -6.73 3.58 -12.38
N ARG A 172 -6.10 4.76 -12.39
CA ARG A 172 -6.65 6.00 -12.95
C ARG A 172 -6.22 6.27 -14.40
N PHE A 173 -5.23 5.54 -14.91
CA PHE A 173 -4.86 5.68 -16.31
C PHE A 173 -5.96 5.11 -17.20
N SER A 174 -6.90 5.96 -17.61
CA SER A 174 -7.71 5.67 -18.79
C SER A 174 -6.81 5.87 -20.01
N LYS A 175 -6.72 4.86 -20.89
CA LYS A 175 -6.14 5.07 -22.22
C LYS A 175 -6.89 6.25 -22.82
N ARG A 176 -6.25 7.42 -22.90
CA ARG A 176 -6.78 8.56 -23.65
C ARG A 176 -7.02 8.04 -25.08
N THR A 177 -8.28 7.76 -25.40
CA THR A 177 -8.74 7.49 -26.76
C THR A 177 -8.61 8.75 -27.60
#